data_AF-A0A497ZJ04-F1
#
_entry.id   AF-A0A497ZJ04-F1
#
_cell.length_a   1.000
_cell.length_b   1.000
_cell.length_c   1.000
_cell.angle_alpha   90.00
_cell.angle_beta   90.00
_cell.angle_gamma   90.00
#
_symmetry.space_group_name_H-M   'P 1'
#
loop_
_entity.id
_entity.type
_entity.pdbx_description
1 polymer ?
#
loop_
_entity_poly.entity_id
_entity_poly.type
_entity_poly.pdbx_seq_one_letter_code
_entity_poly.pdbx_strand_id
1 'polypeptide(L)'
;MSPPLFFSSLSLTALLHVGAFDIAHLFNDDPNVHYTYAIGIQLFWLRLLFGLASLALLLSSALTFYIGPRIIYPDGSVTTWSVLLTMALLLGASMGLSYILLGAFLVLASLGLMTLRWMKSPKIKQEYLWPPHSFWNAKLHKKAIALCVLGVFLYFLKSLVAALYFSAMPLNTGQPEFRLQFAHRMNSDVVRASYRFPDTQSCLEAGADAGNHEELLRMDWDMISTTGDAKVCMFRLLHEWGGVADAASWLEAQGFRVSETFSSNKPYENRDGTLRVDGGWSIKRNGPRLPTSGVLARIRKAVPYGMGVRATFSEDGRELLYLNIDYSTL
;
A
#
# COMPACT_ATOMS: atom_id res chain seq x y z
N MET A 1 -7.36 -4.35 -63.47
CA MET A 1 -7.08 -5.13 -62.25
C MET A 1 -6.59 -4.16 -61.20
N SER A 2 -7.44 -3.86 -60.23
CA SER A 2 -7.22 -2.84 -59.20
C SER A 2 -6.85 -3.52 -57.88
N PRO A 3 -5.96 -2.94 -57.04
CA PRO A 3 -5.62 -3.51 -55.75
C PRO A 3 -6.70 -3.21 -54.70
N PRO A 4 -6.81 -4.00 -53.61
CA PRO A 4 -7.81 -3.77 -52.58
C PRO A 4 -7.41 -2.63 -51.63
N LEU A 5 -8.43 -1.89 -51.24
CA LEU A 5 -8.44 -0.80 -50.27
C LEU A 5 -8.20 -1.33 -48.85
N PHE A 6 -7.22 -0.75 -48.14
CA PHE A 6 -7.12 -0.80 -46.68
C PHE A 6 -7.79 0.46 -46.10
N PHE A 7 -8.93 0.28 -45.42
CA PHE A 7 -9.59 1.35 -44.65
C PHE A 7 -9.41 1.11 -43.13
N SER A 8 -8.79 2.11 -42.51
CA SER A 8 -9.11 2.73 -41.21
C SER A 8 -9.31 1.88 -39.94
N SER A 9 -8.27 1.86 -39.09
CA SER A 9 -8.40 1.62 -37.64
C SER A 9 -7.87 2.78 -36.77
N LEU A 10 -7.58 3.94 -37.37
CA LEU A 10 -6.92 5.07 -36.69
C LEU A 10 -7.87 6.17 -36.15
N SER A 11 -9.20 5.97 -36.19
CA SER A 11 -10.15 7.05 -35.84
C SER A 11 -10.70 7.03 -34.41
N LEU A 12 -10.45 5.99 -33.59
CA LEU A 12 -11.10 5.88 -32.28
C LEU A 12 -10.27 6.44 -31.11
N THR A 13 -8.94 6.53 -31.26
CA THR A 13 -8.04 7.00 -30.20
C THR A 13 -7.93 8.52 -30.13
N ALA A 14 -8.22 9.24 -31.23
CA ALA A 14 -8.15 10.71 -31.27
C ALA A 14 -9.38 11.38 -30.61
N LEU A 15 -10.52 10.69 -30.52
CA LEU A 15 -11.74 11.25 -29.93
C LEU A 15 -11.78 11.21 -28.39
N LEU A 16 -10.87 10.46 -27.74
CA LEU A 16 -10.77 10.40 -26.28
C LEU A 16 -9.79 11.43 -25.67
N HIS A 17 -9.12 12.25 -26.49
CA HIS A 17 -8.19 13.28 -25.99
C HIS A 17 -8.73 14.71 -26.02
N VAL A 18 -9.84 14.96 -26.71
CA VAL A 18 -10.41 16.32 -26.81
C VAL A 18 -11.39 16.65 -25.68
N GLY A 19 -11.88 15.66 -24.92
CA GLY A 19 -12.86 15.89 -23.85
C GLY A 19 -12.32 16.28 -22.47
N ALA A 20 -11.00 16.32 -22.26
CA ALA A 20 -10.41 16.50 -20.93
C ALA A 20 -9.88 17.92 -20.64
N PHE A 21 -9.76 18.77 -21.66
CA PHE A 21 -9.10 20.08 -21.50
C PHE A 21 -10.07 21.25 -21.22
N ASP A 22 -11.37 21.09 -21.46
CA ASP A 22 -12.35 22.19 -21.31
C ASP A 22 -13.03 22.28 -19.92
N ILE A 23 -12.66 21.43 -18.96
CA ILE A 23 -13.25 21.44 -17.61
C ILE A 23 -12.44 22.31 -16.62
N ALA A 24 -11.24 22.74 -17.00
CA ALA A 24 -10.33 23.46 -16.10
C ALA A 24 -10.80 24.87 -15.72
N HIS A 25 -11.74 25.48 -16.46
CA HIS A 25 -12.17 26.85 -16.20
C HIS A 25 -13.39 27.01 -15.28
N LEU A 26 -14.01 25.90 -14.84
CA LEU A 26 -15.23 25.90 -14.02
C LEU A 26 -15.01 25.66 -12.51
N PHE A 27 -13.77 25.45 -12.06
CA PHE A 27 -13.48 25.00 -10.69
C PHE A 27 -12.36 25.80 -9.99
N ASN A 28 -12.42 27.13 -10.06
CA ASN A 28 -11.35 27.99 -9.53
C ASN A 28 -11.47 28.34 -8.02
N ASP A 29 -12.53 27.92 -7.33
CA ASP A 29 -12.81 28.39 -5.95
C ASP A 29 -12.79 27.28 -4.87
N ASP A 30 -12.49 26.02 -5.20
CA ASP A 30 -12.47 24.92 -4.22
C ASP A 30 -11.03 24.41 -3.96
N PRO A 31 -10.47 24.56 -2.73
CA PRO A 31 -9.14 24.06 -2.38
C PRO A 31 -8.98 22.54 -2.51
N ASN A 32 -10.08 21.77 -2.65
CA ASN A 32 -10.03 20.35 -2.96
C ASN A 32 -9.53 20.04 -4.39
N VAL A 33 -9.57 21.02 -5.30
CA VAL A 33 -9.19 20.83 -6.72
C VAL A 33 -7.70 20.53 -6.85
N HIS A 34 -6.84 21.13 -6.01
CA HIS A 34 -5.40 20.86 -6.06
C HIS A 34 -5.03 19.40 -5.74
N TYR A 35 -5.81 18.72 -4.89
CA TYR A 35 -5.58 17.30 -4.55
C TYR A 35 -6.10 16.37 -5.64
N THR A 36 -7.25 16.68 -6.24
CA THR A 36 -7.78 15.92 -7.38
C THR A 36 -6.86 16.02 -8.59
N TYR A 37 -6.24 17.19 -8.82
CA TYR A 37 -5.20 17.36 -9.83
C TYR A 37 -3.92 16.60 -9.51
N ALA A 38 -3.44 16.62 -8.25
CA ALA A 38 -2.25 15.87 -7.86
C ALA A 38 -2.44 14.34 -8.02
N ILE A 39 -3.61 13.83 -7.61
CA ILE A 39 -3.99 12.41 -7.80
C ILE A 39 -4.17 12.10 -9.29
N GLY A 40 -4.80 12.99 -10.06
CA GLY A 40 -4.97 12.86 -11.50
C GLY A 40 -3.63 12.81 -12.24
N ILE A 41 -2.68 13.67 -11.87
CA ILE A 41 -1.31 13.71 -12.40
C ILE A 41 -0.55 12.45 -12.00
N GLN A 42 -0.63 12.00 -10.74
CA GLN A 42 0.00 10.75 -10.33
C GLN A 42 -0.58 9.55 -11.07
N LEU A 43 -1.90 9.44 -11.20
CA LEU A 43 -2.56 8.38 -11.97
C LEU A 43 -2.22 8.45 -13.46
N PHE A 44 -2.06 9.66 -14.02
CA PHE A 44 -1.61 9.86 -15.39
C PHE A 44 -0.18 9.35 -15.59
N TRP A 45 0.77 9.75 -14.73
CA TRP A 45 2.15 9.26 -14.81
C TRP A 45 2.24 7.76 -14.57
N LEU A 46 1.42 7.21 -13.66
CA LEU A 46 1.39 5.78 -13.39
C LEU A 46 0.86 5.01 -14.61
N ARG A 47 -0.21 5.49 -15.26
CA ARG A 47 -0.72 4.94 -16.53
C ARG A 47 0.28 5.08 -17.67
N LEU A 48 0.98 6.22 -17.77
CA LEU A 48 2.00 6.46 -18.79
C LEU A 48 3.20 5.53 -18.62
N LEU A 49 3.75 5.43 -17.41
CA LEU A 49 4.84 4.50 -17.09
C LEU A 49 4.42 3.05 -17.33
N PHE A 50 3.18 2.69 -17.03
CA PHE A 50 2.66 1.35 -17.31
C PHE A 50 2.50 1.09 -18.81
N GLY A 51 2.04 2.08 -19.57
CA GLY A 51 1.95 2.03 -21.02
C GLY A 51 3.32 1.86 -21.67
N LEU A 52 4.32 2.62 -21.20
CA LEU A 52 5.71 2.52 -21.64
C LEU A 52 6.35 1.18 -21.26
N ALA A 53 6.10 0.68 -20.05
CA ALA A 53 6.58 -0.64 -19.62
C ALA A 53 5.96 -1.78 -20.43
N SER A 54 4.65 -1.68 -20.73
CA SER A 54 3.93 -2.64 -21.57
C SER A 54 4.43 -2.59 -23.02
N LEU A 55 4.70 -1.39 -23.54
CA LEU A 55 5.29 -1.21 -24.87
C LEU A 55 6.72 -1.76 -24.91
N ALA A 56 7.54 -1.52 -23.89
CA ALA A 56 8.89 -2.07 -23.80
C ALA A 56 8.90 -3.60 -23.69
N LEU A 57 7.94 -4.20 -22.97
CA LEU A 57 7.73 -5.64 -22.91
C LEU A 57 7.23 -6.22 -24.24
N LEU A 58 6.30 -5.53 -24.93
CA LEU A 58 5.85 -5.92 -26.26
C LEU A 58 6.98 -5.85 -27.27
N LEU A 59 7.74 -4.75 -27.28
CA LEU A 59 8.91 -4.59 -28.14
C LEU A 59 9.98 -5.63 -27.80
N SER A 60 10.27 -5.87 -26.52
CA SER A 60 11.21 -6.92 -26.09
C SER A 60 10.75 -8.30 -26.55
N SER A 61 9.45 -8.62 -26.39
CA SER A 61 8.87 -9.89 -26.82
C SER A 61 8.92 -10.06 -28.35
N ALA A 62 8.60 -9.00 -29.10
CA ALA A 62 8.70 -8.95 -30.56
C ALA A 62 10.16 -9.07 -31.01
N LEU A 63 11.09 -8.43 -30.31
CA LEU A 63 12.53 -8.53 -30.58
C LEU A 63 13.04 -9.94 -30.31
N THR A 64 12.62 -10.61 -29.24
CA THR A 64 12.91 -12.05 -29.03
C THR A 64 12.22 -12.95 -30.05
N PHE A 65 11.09 -12.55 -30.61
CA PHE A 65 10.42 -13.29 -31.69
C PHE A 65 11.14 -13.11 -33.05
N TYR A 66 11.76 -11.95 -33.26
CA TYR A 66 12.40 -11.55 -34.51
C TYR A 66 13.90 -11.89 -34.56
N ILE A 67 14.60 -11.78 -33.42
CA ILE A 67 16.06 -11.98 -33.28
C ILE A 67 16.36 -13.29 -32.53
N GLY A 68 15.42 -13.80 -31.72
CA GLY A 68 15.63 -15.08 -31.05
C GLY A 68 15.81 -16.18 -32.10
N PRO A 69 16.83 -17.05 -31.96
CA PRO A 69 16.91 -18.23 -32.81
C PRO A 69 15.56 -18.94 -32.69
N ARG A 70 14.94 -19.27 -33.83
CA ARG A 70 13.79 -20.18 -33.84
C ARG A 70 14.27 -21.47 -33.18
N ILE A 71 14.07 -21.59 -31.87
CA ILE A 71 14.27 -22.85 -31.14
C ILE A 71 13.07 -23.70 -31.56
N ILE A 72 13.17 -24.26 -32.76
CA ILE A 72 12.31 -25.32 -33.23
C ILE A 72 12.73 -26.52 -32.39
N TYR A 73 11.92 -26.85 -31.39
CA TYR A 73 12.03 -28.16 -30.78
C TYR A 73 11.82 -29.20 -31.88
N PRO A 74 12.53 -30.34 -31.85
CA PRO A 74 12.48 -31.34 -32.92
C PRO A 74 11.08 -31.96 -33.14
N ASP A 75 10.10 -31.64 -32.30
CA ASP A 75 8.69 -32.02 -32.45
C ASP A 75 7.83 -30.97 -33.18
N GLY A 76 8.39 -29.85 -33.62
CA GLY A 76 7.68 -28.81 -34.37
C GLY A 76 6.74 -27.93 -33.53
N SER A 77 6.73 -28.06 -32.19
CA SER A 77 5.88 -27.26 -31.33
C SER A 77 6.47 -25.87 -31.07
N VAL A 78 5.79 -24.83 -31.57
CA VAL A 78 6.09 -23.43 -31.22
C VAL A 78 5.34 -23.12 -29.93
N THR A 79 6.07 -22.83 -28.85
CA THR A 79 5.49 -22.61 -27.53
C THR A 79 4.54 -21.40 -27.50
N THR A 80 3.25 -21.68 -27.33
CA THR A 80 2.10 -20.80 -27.07
C THR A 80 2.21 -19.91 -25.80
N TRP A 81 3.32 -19.98 -25.08
CA TRP A 81 3.49 -19.39 -23.75
C TRP A 81 3.78 -17.89 -23.77
N SER A 82 4.45 -17.38 -24.81
CA SER A 82 4.59 -15.92 -24.97
C SER A 82 3.23 -15.27 -25.15
N VAL A 83 2.34 -15.88 -25.93
CA VAL A 83 0.96 -15.41 -26.14
C VAL A 83 0.16 -15.44 -24.83
N LEU A 84 0.29 -16.50 -24.02
CA LEU A 84 -0.36 -16.59 -22.71
C LEU A 84 0.15 -15.53 -21.71
N LEU A 85 1.46 -15.24 -21.71
CA LEU A 85 2.05 -14.19 -20.88
C LEU A 85 1.54 -12.80 -21.29
N THR A 86 1.50 -12.54 -22.60
CA THR A 86 1.01 -11.27 -23.15
C THR A 86 -0.50 -11.09 -22.87
N MET A 87 -1.30 -12.15 -22.99
CA MET A 87 -2.73 -12.10 -22.65
C MET A 87 -2.96 -11.90 -21.14
N ALA A 88 -2.18 -12.54 -20.28
CA ALA A 88 -2.29 -12.36 -18.83
C ALA A 88 -1.94 -10.93 -18.39
N LEU A 89 -0.93 -10.31 -19.02
CA LEU A 89 -0.56 -8.92 -18.78
C LEU A 89 -1.61 -7.93 -19.31
N LEU A 90 -2.18 -8.19 -20.49
CA LEU A 90 -3.25 -7.37 -21.07
C LEU A 90 -4.55 -7.44 -20.25
N LEU A 91 -4.91 -8.62 -19.74
CA LEU A 91 -6.08 -8.80 -18.87
C LEU A 91 -5.86 -8.19 -17.46
N GLY A 92 -4.63 -8.24 -16.94
CA GLY A 92 -4.29 -7.59 -15.66
C GLY A 92 -4.32 -6.06 -15.73
N ALA A 93 -4.00 -5.48 -16.90
CA ALA A 93 -3.97 -4.02 -17.10
C ALA A 93 -5.37 -3.38 -17.17
N SER A 94 -6.41 -4.13 -17.54
CA SER A 94 -7.78 -3.61 -17.67
C SER A 94 -8.59 -3.67 -16.38
N MET A 95 -8.16 -4.43 -15.37
CA MET A 95 -8.98 -4.75 -14.19
C MET A 95 -8.36 -4.30 -12.85
N GLY A 96 -7.91 -3.04 -12.70
CA GLY A 96 -7.59 -2.47 -11.36
C GLY A 96 -6.43 -3.13 -10.57
N LEU A 97 -6.10 -2.52 -9.41
CA LEU A 97 -4.86 -2.81 -8.67
C LEU A 97 -4.75 -4.25 -8.14
N SER A 98 -5.87 -4.89 -7.80
CA SER A 98 -5.92 -6.27 -7.29
C SER A 98 -5.54 -7.30 -8.36
N TYR A 99 -5.89 -7.06 -9.63
CA TYR A 99 -5.55 -7.96 -10.73
C TYR A 99 -4.14 -7.72 -11.28
N ILE A 100 -3.58 -6.52 -11.08
CA ILE A 100 -2.16 -6.26 -11.36
C ILE A 100 -1.26 -7.09 -10.44
N LEU A 101 -1.59 -7.19 -9.15
CA LEU A 101 -0.85 -8.05 -8.22
C LEU A 101 -0.99 -9.53 -8.59
N LEU A 102 -2.19 -9.96 -9.01
CA LEU A 102 -2.41 -11.32 -9.53
C LEU A 102 -1.61 -11.58 -10.82
N GLY A 103 -1.57 -10.63 -11.73
CA GLY A 103 -0.81 -10.70 -12.98
C GLY A 103 0.69 -10.80 -12.71
N ALA A 104 1.24 -9.91 -11.88
CA ALA A 104 2.64 -9.96 -11.46
C ALA A 104 2.99 -11.29 -10.79
N PHE A 105 2.08 -11.80 -9.96
CA PHE A 105 2.21 -13.10 -9.31
C PHE A 105 2.25 -14.26 -10.33
N LEU A 106 1.35 -14.27 -11.34
CA LEU A 106 1.35 -15.27 -12.42
C LEU A 106 2.60 -15.19 -13.30
N VAL A 107 3.10 -13.99 -13.57
CA VAL A 107 4.36 -13.78 -14.29
C VAL A 107 5.54 -14.34 -13.50
N LEU A 108 5.64 -14.04 -12.20
CA LEU A 108 6.71 -14.58 -11.35
C LEU A 108 6.62 -16.11 -11.22
N ALA A 109 5.42 -16.65 -11.09
CA ALA A 109 5.18 -18.10 -11.03
C ALA A 109 5.59 -18.80 -12.34
N SER A 110 5.26 -18.23 -13.50
CA SER A 110 5.64 -18.78 -14.81
C SER A 110 7.15 -18.70 -15.06
N LEU A 111 7.82 -17.60 -14.69
CA LEU A 111 9.29 -17.49 -14.69
C LEU A 111 9.94 -18.54 -13.77
N GLY A 112 9.37 -18.77 -12.59
CA GLY A 112 9.81 -19.83 -11.67
C GLY A 112 9.69 -21.24 -12.29
N LEU A 113 8.57 -21.53 -12.94
CA LEU A 113 8.37 -22.81 -13.63
C LEU A 113 9.30 -22.98 -14.85
N MET A 114 9.53 -21.91 -15.61
CA MET A 114 10.47 -21.91 -16.74
C MET A 114 11.89 -22.21 -16.27
N THR A 115 12.37 -21.53 -15.23
CA THR A 115 13.71 -21.79 -14.68
C THR A 115 13.83 -23.21 -14.15
N LEU A 116 12.82 -23.73 -13.44
CA LEU A 116 12.80 -25.12 -12.98
C LEU A 116 12.84 -26.14 -14.13
N ARG A 117 12.09 -25.89 -15.21
CA ARG A 117 12.05 -26.77 -16.39
C ARG A 117 13.36 -26.71 -17.18
N TRP A 118 13.92 -25.51 -17.37
CA TRP A 118 15.23 -25.30 -17.98
C TRP A 118 16.32 -26.06 -17.21
N MET A 119 16.28 -26.00 -15.88
CA MET A 119 17.23 -26.70 -15.00
C MET A 119 17.10 -28.23 -14.98
N LYS A 120 16.01 -28.80 -15.51
CA LYS A 120 15.82 -30.26 -15.67
C LYS A 120 16.21 -30.77 -17.07
N SER A 121 16.48 -29.90 -18.04
CA SER A 121 16.81 -30.32 -19.40
C SER A 121 18.23 -30.94 -19.46
N PRO A 122 18.37 -32.22 -19.83
CA PRO A 122 19.67 -32.91 -19.86
C PRO A 122 20.61 -32.41 -20.97
N LYS A 123 20.08 -31.76 -22.01
CA LYS A 123 20.82 -31.38 -23.23
C LYS A 123 21.71 -30.13 -23.09
N ILE A 124 21.49 -29.29 -22.07
CA ILE A 124 22.21 -28.01 -21.93
C ILE A 124 23.57 -28.18 -21.22
N LYS A 125 23.85 -29.37 -20.67
CA LYS A 125 25.09 -29.63 -19.90
C LYS A 125 26.36 -29.73 -20.75
N GLN A 126 26.27 -29.77 -22.08
CA GLN A 126 27.40 -30.22 -22.91
C GLN A 126 28.07 -29.13 -23.76
N GLU A 127 27.45 -27.97 -24.01
CA GLU A 127 27.99 -26.99 -24.98
C GLU A 127 28.39 -25.61 -24.40
N TYR A 128 28.00 -25.24 -23.18
CA TYR A 128 28.44 -23.98 -22.56
C TYR A 128 29.51 -24.24 -21.49
N LEU A 129 30.75 -24.47 -21.94
CA LEU A 129 31.95 -24.53 -21.11
C LEU A 129 32.31 -23.14 -20.57
N TRP A 130 31.67 -22.71 -19.49
CA TRP A 130 32.34 -21.89 -18.48
C TRP A 130 32.79 -22.82 -17.35
N PRO A 131 34.01 -22.70 -16.80
CA PRO A 131 34.52 -23.65 -15.82
C PRO A 131 33.62 -23.68 -14.58
N PRO A 132 32.94 -24.79 -14.26
CA PRO A 132 31.90 -24.82 -13.21
C PRO A 132 32.46 -24.92 -11.79
N HIS A 133 33.78 -24.93 -11.64
CA HIS A 133 34.40 -25.33 -10.37
C HIS A 133 34.47 -24.23 -9.32
N SER A 134 34.24 -22.96 -9.67
CA SER A 134 34.34 -21.84 -8.72
C SER A 134 33.01 -21.19 -8.33
N PHE A 135 31.93 -21.46 -9.08
CA PHE A 135 30.61 -20.87 -8.80
C PHE A 135 29.66 -21.90 -8.21
N TRP A 136 29.97 -22.33 -6.99
CA TRP A 136 29.02 -22.79 -5.97
C TRP A 136 28.05 -23.92 -6.35
N ASN A 137 28.20 -25.07 -5.69
CA ASN A 137 27.22 -26.17 -5.52
C ASN A 137 25.82 -25.88 -6.10
N ALA A 138 25.60 -26.21 -7.38
CA ALA A 138 24.36 -25.92 -8.11
C ALA A 138 23.09 -26.48 -7.44
N LYS A 139 23.22 -27.42 -6.51
CA LYS A 139 22.10 -27.92 -5.67
C LYS A 139 21.65 -26.91 -4.60
N LEU A 140 22.57 -26.16 -3.99
CA LEU A 140 22.26 -25.15 -2.96
C LEU A 140 21.54 -23.95 -3.57
N HIS A 141 22.01 -23.45 -4.72
CA HIS A 141 21.35 -22.34 -5.43
C HIS A 141 19.92 -22.69 -5.89
N LYS A 142 19.70 -23.92 -6.39
CA LYS A 142 18.35 -24.38 -6.77
C LYS A 142 17.38 -24.37 -5.61
N LYS A 143 17.81 -24.87 -4.44
CA LYS A 143 17.01 -24.86 -3.21
C LYS A 143 16.76 -23.42 -2.72
N ALA A 144 17.78 -22.57 -2.74
CA ALA A 144 17.66 -21.17 -2.32
C ALA A 144 16.67 -20.39 -3.20
N ILE A 145 16.77 -20.50 -4.53
CA ILE A 145 15.84 -19.84 -5.46
C ILE A 145 14.41 -20.36 -5.24
N ALA A 146 14.23 -21.68 -5.11
CA ALA A 146 12.91 -22.27 -4.86
C ALA A 146 12.31 -21.78 -3.54
N LEU A 147 13.10 -21.69 -2.47
CA LEU A 147 12.67 -21.15 -1.18
C LEU A 147 12.33 -19.65 -1.27
N CYS A 148 13.09 -18.86 -2.02
CA CYS A 148 12.78 -17.45 -2.26
C CYS A 148 11.45 -17.29 -3.00
N VAL A 149 11.24 -18.04 -4.10
CA VAL A 149 9.99 -18.00 -4.87
C VAL A 149 8.81 -18.45 -4.01
N LEU A 150 8.96 -19.51 -3.23
CA LEU A 150 7.93 -19.99 -2.31
C LEU A 150 7.61 -18.95 -1.23
N GLY A 151 8.63 -18.32 -0.64
CA GLY A 151 8.45 -17.27 0.37
C GLY A 151 7.69 -16.07 -0.19
N VAL A 152 8.02 -15.63 -1.41
CA VAL A 152 7.29 -14.56 -2.12
C VAL A 152 5.85 -14.99 -2.40
N PHE A 153 5.63 -16.20 -2.92
CA PHE A 153 4.30 -16.76 -3.17
C PHE A 153 3.44 -16.75 -1.90
N LEU A 154 3.97 -17.27 -0.79
CA LEU A 154 3.24 -17.37 0.49
C LEU A 154 2.92 -15.98 1.06
N TYR A 155 3.83 -15.01 0.89
CA TYR A 155 3.60 -13.62 1.28
C TYR A 155 2.44 -12.99 0.48
N PHE A 156 2.40 -13.19 -0.84
CA PHE A 156 1.31 -12.71 -1.68
C PHE A 156 -0.02 -13.40 -1.37
N LEU A 157 -0.02 -14.73 -1.22
CA LEU A 157 -1.21 -15.49 -0.87
C LEU A 157 -1.79 -15.04 0.47
N LYS A 158 -0.94 -14.86 1.49
CA LYS A 158 -1.36 -14.32 2.79
C LYS A 158 -2.00 -12.93 2.66
N SER A 159 -1.43 -12.06 1.83
CA SER A 159 -1.96 -10.71 1.60
C SER A 159 -3.30 -10.73 0.86
N LEU A 160 -3.45 -11.60 -0.14
CA LEU A 160 -4.69 -11.79 -0.89
C LEU A 160 -5.81 -12.35 -0.01
N VAL A 161 -5.52 -13.39 0.76
CA VAL A 161 -6.51 -13.99 1.69
C VAL A 161 -6.95 -12.97 2.72
N ALA A 162 -6.02 -12.19 3.29
CA ALA A 162 -6.36 -11.10 4.20
C ALA A 162 -7.27 -10.06 3.53
N ALA A 163 -6.94 -9.61 2.31
CA ALA A 163 -7.74 -8.63 1.58
C ALA A 163 -9.16 -9.15 1.29
N LEU A 164 -9.29 -10.40 0.83
CA LEU A 164 -10.60 -11.02 0.57
C LEU A 164 -11.42 -11.15 1.86
N TYR A 165 -10.80 -11.64 2.93
CA TYR A 165 -11.42 -11.78 4.24
C TYR A 165 -11.95 -10.44 4.77
N PHE A 166 -11.12 -9.39 4.77
CA PHE A 166 -11.53 -8.07 5.23
C PHE A 166 -12.52 -7.36 4.29
N SER A 167 -12.58 -7.73 3.00
CA SER A 167 -13.58 -7.18 2.07
C SER A 167 -14.98 -7.78 2.23
N ALA A 168 -15.07 -9.01 2.75
CA ALA A 168 -16.33 -9.72 2.93
C ALA A 168 -16.95 -9.51 4.32
N MET A 169 -16.18 -9.05 5.30
CA MET A 169 -16.70 -8.81 6.63
C MET A 169 -17.48 -7.48 6.70
N PRO A 170 -18.59 -7.44 7.47
CA PRO A 170 -19.29 -6.18 7.72
C PRO A 170 -18.33 -5.19 8.38
N LEU A 171 -18.53 -3.88 8.17
CA LEU A 171 -17.67 -2.91 8.81
C LEU A 171 -18.05 -2.81 10.29
N ASN A 172 -17.30 -3.49 11.17
CA ASN A 172 -17.40 -3.27 12.61
C ASN A 172 -16.49 -2.11 12.98
N THR A 173 -17.07 -0.95 13.22
CA THR A 173 -16.34 0.27 13.64
C THR A 173 -16.01 0.26 15.13
N GLY A 174 -16.59 -0.67 15.91
CA GLY A 174 -16.45 -0.77 17.36
C GLY A 174 -17.12 0.38 18.10
N GLN A 175 -16.87 0.47 19.40
CA GLN A 175 -17.35 1.56 20.25
C GLN A 175 -16.17 2.30 20.91
N PRO A 176 -16.09 3.64 20.81
CA PRO A 176 -16.87 4.53 19.96
C PRO A 176 -16.65 4.28 18.45
N GLU A 177 -17.59 4.75 17.62
CA GLU A 177 -17.53 4.60 16.16
C GLU A 177 -16.28 5.29 15.60
N PHE A 178 -15.35 4.50 15.09
CA PHE A 178 -14.12 5.04 14.48
C PHE A 178 -14.42 5.71 13.13
N ARG A 179 -14.22 7.03 13.05
CA ARG A 179 -14.42 7.84 11.84
C ARG A 179 -13.07 8.28 11.24
N LEU A 180 -12.95 8.19 9.92
CA LEU A 180 -11.79 8.69 9.18
C LEU A 180 -12.04 10.09 8.65
N GLN A 181 -10.97 10.88 8.56
CA GLN A 181 -11.02 12.16 7.86
C GLN A 181 -11.28 11.90 6.36
N PHE A 182 -12.39 12.43 5.86
CA PHE A 182 -12.92 12.22 4.52
C PHE A 182 -13.43 10.80 4.29
N ALA A 183 -14.43 10.63 3.42
CA ALA A 183 -15.01 9.33 3.04
C ALA A 183 -14.04 8.41 2.26
N HIS A 184 -12.73 8.53 2.51
CA HIS A 184 -11.73 7.60 2.04
C HIS A 184 -12.01 6.22 2.64
N ARG A 185 -12.00 5.20 1.77
CA ARG A 185 -12.12 3.79 2.18
C ARG A 185 -11.17 3.51 3.34
N MET A 186 -11.70 2.94 4.42
CA MET A 186 -10.88 2.43 5.52
C MET A 186 -9.79 1.51 4.93
N ASN A 187 -8.53 1.83 5.20
CA ASN A 187 -7.44 0.95 4.85
C ASN A 187 -7.64 -0.39 5.59
N SER A 188 -7.30 -1.51 4.93
CA SER A 188 -7.34 -2.85 5.50
C SER A 188 -6.67 -2.97 6.88
N ASP A 189 -5.65 -2.14 7.16
CA ASP A 189 -5.01 -2.07 8.48
C ASP A 189 -5.94 -1.53 9.57
N VAL A 190 -6.74 -0.50 9.26
CA VAL A 190 -7.72 0.09 10.18
C VAL A 190 -8.88 -0.87 10.40
N VAL A 191 -9.38 -1.52 9.33
CA VAL A 191 -10.43 -2.54 9.45
C VAL A 191 -9.96 -3.69 10.32
N ARG A 192 -8.75 -4.20 10.11
CA ARG A 192 -8.18 -5.23 10.99
C ARG A 192 -8.07 -4.74 12.43
N ALA A 193 -7.62 -3.50 12.63
CA ALA A 193 -7.48 -2.92 13.96
C ALA A 193 -8.83 -2.78 14.67
N SER A 194 -9.91 -2.38 13.99
CA SER A 194 -11.24 -2.26 14.60
C SER A 194 -11.85 -3.60 15.03
N TYR A 195 -11.42 -4.70 14.42
CA TYR A 195 -11.75 -6.05 14.88
C TYR A 195 -10.89 -6.52 16.04
N ARG A 196 -9.59 -6.22 16.01
CA ARG A 196 -8.64 -6.63 17.04
C ARG A 196 -8.85 -5.87 18.35
N PHE A 197 -9.16 -4.60 18.21
CA PHE A 197 -9.53 -3.71 19.28
C PHE A 197 -11.00 -3.38 19.01
N PRO A 198 -11.98 -3.98 19.69
CA PRO A 198 -13.40 -3.64 19.51
C PRO A 198 -13.89 -2.46 20.36
N ASP A 199 -13.24 -2.19 21.50
CA ASP A 199 -13.62 -1.17 22.48
C ASP A 199 -12.40 -0.43 23.06
N THR A 200 -12.61 0.47 24.02
CA THR A 200 -11.55 1.20 24.74
C THR A 200 -10.73 0.27 25.63
N GLN A 201 -11.37 -0.69 26.30
CA GLN A 201 -10.72 -1.66 27.20
C GLN A 201 -9.64 -2.48 26.50
N SER A 202 -9.89 -2.90 25.26
CA SER A 202 -8.95 -3.69 24.46
C SER A 202 -7.63 -3.00 24.13
N CYS A 203 -7.57 -1.67 24.29
CA CYS A 203 -6.38 -0.85 24.02
C CYS A 203 -5.54 -0.56 25.28
N LEU A 204 -6.01 -0.96 26.46
CA LEU A 204 -5.36 -0.70 27.74
C LEU A 204 -4.42 -1.82 28.15
N GLU A 205 -3.44 -1.47 28.99
CA GLU A 205 -2.56 -2.44 29.64
C GLU A 205 -3.35 -3.44 30.49
N ALA A 206 -2.79 -4.64 30.66
CA ALA A 206 -3.38 -5.64 31.55
C ALA A 206 -3.55 -5.09 32.98
N GLY A 207 -4.80 -5.06 33.45
CA GLY A 207 -5.17 -4.58 34.78
C GLY A 207 -5.59 -3.10 34.86
N ALA A 208 -5.55 -2.36 33.75
CA ALA A 208 -6.22 -1.06 33.64
C ALA A 208 -7.70 -1.27 33.25
N ASP A 209 -8.56 -0.38 33.71
CA ASP A 209 -10.01 -0.37 33.54
C ASP A 209 -10.43 0.89 32.78
N ALA A 210 -11.14 0.70 31.67
CA ALA A 210 -11.70 1.79 30.87
C ALA A 210 -12.75 2.62 31.63
N GLY A 211 -13.34 2.08 32.70
CA GLY A 211 -14.22 2.82 33.59
C GLY A 211 -13.51 3.83 34.51
N ASN A 212 -12.18 3.70 34.66
CA ASN A 212 -11.37 4.63 35.43
C ASN A 212 -10.67 5.61 34.49
N HIS A 213 -11.04 6.89 34.61
CA HIS A 213 -10.52 7.95 33.74
C HIS A 213 -8.99 7.98 33.72
N GLU A 214 -8.32 7.95 34.88
CA GLU A 214 -6.85 8.02 34.97
C GLU A 214 -6.15 6.85 34.28
N GLU A 215 -6.81 5.68 34.20
CA GLU A 215 -6.25 4.48 33.59
C GLU A 215 -6.33 4.52 32.06
N LEU A 216 -7.13 5.41 31.47
CA LEU A 216 -7.13 5.68 30.02
C LEU A 216 -5.80 6.24 29.50
N LEU A 217 -4.91 6.69 30.40
CA LEU A 217 -3.54 7.07 30.06
C LEU A 217 -2.62 5.87 29.84
N ARG A 218 -3.03 4.67 30.27
CA ARG A 218 -2.22 3.44 30.24
C ARG A 218 -2.47 2.60 28.98
N MET A 219 -2.24 3.23 27.83
CA MET A 219 -2.34 2.58 26.54
C MET A 219 -1.28 1.48 26.40
N ASP A 220 -1.68 0.26 26.03
CA ASP A 220 -0.76 -0.85 25.82
C ASP A 220 -0.05 -0.73 24.48
N TRP A 221 1.09 -0.03 24.48
CA TRP A 221 1.92 0.15 23.29
C TRP A 221 2.55 -1.15 22.76
N ASP A 222 2.69 -2.18 23.60
CA ASP A 222 3.28 -3.47 23.22
C ASP A 222 2.33 -4.29 22.33
N MET A 223 1.02 -4.12 22.50
CA MET A 223 0.02 -4.73 21.62
C MET A 223 -0.08 -4.06 20.24
N ILE A 224 0.33 -2.80 20.11
CA ILE A 224 0.16 -2.01 18.89
C ILE A 224 1.20 -2.38 17.84
N SER A 225 0.82 -3.12 16.80
CA SER A 225 1.78 -3.60 15.79
C SER A 225 1.82 -2.76 14.51
N THR A 226 0.74 -2.02 14.22
CA THR A 226 0.58 -1.25 12.98
C THR A 226 0.17 0.20 13.26
N THR A 227 0.27 1.06 12.25
CA THR A 227 -0.29 2.42 12.33
C THR A 227 -1.82 2.37 12.44
N GLY A 228 -2.48 1.36 11.86
CA GLY A 228 -3.93 1.16 12.01
C GLY A 228 -4.32 0.87 13.45
N ASP A 229 -3.58 -0.04 14.11
CA ASP A 229 -3.74 -0.38 15.53
C ASP A 229 -3.65 0.91 16.39
N ALA A 230 -2.60 1.71 16.15
CA ALA A 230 -2.38 2.95 16.86
C ALA A 230 -3.50 3.96 16.64
N LYS A 231 -3.93 4.16 15.38
CA LYS A 231 -5.02 5.10 15.06
C LYS A 231 -6.31 4.73 15.79
N VAL A 232 -6.72 3.47 15.73
CA VAL A 232 -7.95 3.00 16.38
C VAL A 232 -7.86 3.17 17.89
N CYS A 233 -6.78 2.69 18.51
CA CYS A 233 -6.66 2.76 19.97
C CYS A 233 -6.51 4.18 20.49
N MET A 234 -5.69 5.02 19.85
CA MET A 234 -5.56 6.42 20.24
C MET A 234 -6.89 7.16 20.06
N PHE A 235 -7.64 6.91 18.98
CA PHE A 235 -8.95 7.53 18.78
C PHE A 235 -9.91 7.17 19.91
N ARG A 236 -10.03 5.89 20.26
CA ARG A 236 -10.99 5.47 21.30
C ARG A 236 -10.62 5.95 22.68
N LEU A 237 -9.35 5.81 23.06
CA LEU A 237 -8.88 6.28 24.36
C LEU A 237 -9.03 7.79 24.48
N LEU A 238 -8.67 8.54 23.44
CA LEU A 238 -8.80 10.00 23.44
C LEU A 238 -10.27 10.43 23.42
N HIS A 239 -11.14 9.74 22.69
CA HIS A 239 -12.58 10.01 22.67
C HIS A 239 -13.21 9.79 24.05
N GLU A 240 -12.83 8.72 24.75
CA GLU A 240 -13.31 8.44 26.11
C GLU A 240 -12.69 9.38 27.16
N TRP A 241 -11.44 9.80 26.94
CA TRP A 241 -10.75 10.76 27.80
C TRP A 241 -11.35 12.16 27.75
N GLY A 242 -12.01 12.53 26.65
CA GLY A 242 -12.86 13.73 26.62
C GLY A 242 -12.56 14.68 25.47
N GLY A 243 -12.82 15.96 25.74
CA GLY A 243 -12.83 17.00 24.71
C GLY A 243 -11.45 17.56 24.38
N VAL A 244 -11.45 18.59 23.55
CA VAL A 244 -10.25 19.32 23.12
C VAL A 244 -9.44 19.86 24.30
N ALA A 245 -10.10 20.19 25.42
CA ALA A 245 -9.48 20.74 26.64
C ALA A 245 -8.44 19.79 27.26
N ASP A 246 -8.65 18.47 27.13
CA ASP A 246 -7.83 17.45 27.77
C ASP A 246 -6.94 16.69 26.76
N ALA A 247 -7.02 17.04 25.48
CA ALA A 247 -6.30 16.35 24.42
C ALA A 247 -4.77 16.51 24.52
N ALA A 248 -4.30 17.70 24.89
CA ALA A 248 -2.87 17.97 25.03
C ALA A 248 -2.27 17.17 26.19
N SER A 249 -2.92 17.17 27.36
CA SER A 249 -2.45 16.42 28.53
C SER A 249 -2.45 14.91 28.26
N TRP A 250 -3.46 14.40 27.54
CA TRP A 250 -3.49 13.00 27.12
C TRP A 250 -2.32 12.67 26.18
N LEU A 251 -2.08 13.47 25.14
CA LEU A 251 -0.96 13.28 24.21
C LEU A 251 0.40 13.34 24.91
N GLU A 252 0.56 14.25 25.87
CA GLU A 252 1.75 14.39 26.69
C GLU A 252 1.97 13.17 27.60
N ALA A 253 0.91 12.63 28.20
CA ALA A 253 0.97 11.39 28.96
C ALA A 253 1.39 10.18 28.09
N GLN A 254 1.02 10.18 26.80
CA GLN A 254 1.52 9.21 25.82
C GLN A 254 2.97 9.47 25.38
N GLY A 255 3.59 10.56 25.86
CA GLY A 255 4.97 10.96 25.60
C GLY A 255 5.16 11.81 24.34
N PHE A 256 4.09 12.24 23.68
CA PHE A 256 4.17 13.21 22.58
C PHE A 256 4.46 14.61 23.12
N ARG A 257 5.17 15.42 22.33
CA ARG A 257 5.39 16.83 22.63
C ARG A 257 4.31 17.64 21.95
N VAL A 258 3.48 18.32 22.72
CA VAL A 258 2.48 19.26 22.21
C VAL A 258 3.09 20.66 22.23
N SER A 259 2.90 21.42 21.14
CA SER A 259 3.36 22.82 21.11
C SER A 259 2.42 23.69 21.91
N GLU A 260 2.95 24.61 22.74
CA GLU A 260 2.12 25.59 23.46
C GLU A 260 1.23 26.40 22.51
N THR A 261 1.70 26.63 21.27
CA THR A 261 0.98 27.38 20.24
C THR A 261 -0.20 26.62 19.63
N PHE A 262 -0.18 25.28 19.70
CA PHE A 262 -1.18 24.39 19.11
C PHE A 262 -1.62 23.34 20.13
N SER A 263 -1.92 23.81 21.34
CA SER A 263 -2.30 23.02 22.51
C SER A 263 -3.80 23.10 22.76
N SER A 264 -4.32 22.36 23.74
CA SER A 264 -5.72 22.45 24.19
C SER A 264 -6.15 23.85 24.61
N ASN A 265 -5.23 24.70 25.08
CA ASN A 265 -5.52 26.08 25.46
C ASN A 265 -5.66 27.02 24.25
N LYS A 266 -5.05 26.64 23.12
CA LYS A 266 -5.04 27.38 21.86
C LYS A 266 -5.11 26.38 20.71
N PRO A 267 -6.23 25.65 20.55
CA PRO A 267 -6.35 24.68 19.49
C PRO A 267 -6.30 25.40 18.14
N TYR A 268 -5.74 24.73 17.13
CA TYR A 268 -5.76 25.26 15.78
C TYR A 268 -7.17 25.15 15.22
N GLU A 269 -7.83 26.28 14.96
CA GLU A 269 -9.13 26.33 14.30
C GLU A 269 -8.94 26.20 12.79
N ASN A 270 -9.50 25.15 12.21
CA ASN A 270 -9.52 24.95 10.76
C ASN A 270 -10.56 25.87 10.13
N ARG A 271 -10.53 26.01 8.80
CA ARG A 271 -11.49 26.84 8.05
C ARG A 271 -12.95 26.38 8.15
N ASP A 272 -13.15 25.11 8.49
CA ASP A 272 -14.46 24.48 8.69
C ASP A 272 -14.93 24.55 10.16
N GLY A 273 -14.28 25.38 10.99
CA GLY A 273 -14.59 25.54 12.42
C GLY A 273 -14.07 24.42 13.31
N THR A 274 -13.56 23.32 12.75
CA THR A 274 -13.07 22.20 13.56
C THR A 274 -11.80 22.56 14.32
N LEU A 275 -11.69 22.05 15.55
CA LEU A 275 -10.57 22.34 16.44
C LEU A 275 -9.52 21.24 16.37
N ARG A 276 -8.24 21.60 16.35
CA ARG A 276 -7.15 20.65 16.14
C ARG A 276 -6.04 20.78 17.18
N VAL A 277 -5.59 19.64 17.68
CA VAL A 277 -4.44 19.52 18.59
C VAL A 277 -3.41 18.57 17.98
N ASP A 278 -2.17 19.02 17.89
CA ASP A 278 -1.06 18.29 17.27
C ASP A 278 -0.01 17.86 18.32
N GLY A 279 0.35 16.58 18.33
CA GLY A 279 1.42 16.01 19.14
C GLY A 279 2.56 15.47 18.29
N GLY A 280 3.80 15.85 18.59
CA GLY A 280 5.00 15.42 17.88
C GLY A 280 5.85 14.43 18.68
N TRP A 281 6.29 13.35 18.04
CA TRP A 281 7.24 12.38 18.59
C TRP A 281 8.53 12.39 17.77
N SER A 282 9.67 12.59 18.44
CA SER A 282 10.97 12.55 17.78
C SER A 282 11.51 11.12 17.73
N ILE A 283 11.40 10.48 16.58
CA ILE A 283 11.94 9.13 16.34
C ILE A 283 13.47 9.16 16.51
N LYS A 284 14.13 10.24 16.07
CA LYS A 284 15.59 10.39 16.20
C LYS A 284 16.07 10.40 17.66
N ARG A 285 15.28 10.96 18.59
CA ARG A 285 15.67 11.08 20.01
C ARG A 285 15.20 9.90 20.85
N ASN A 286 13.97 9.44 20.62
CA ASN A 286 13.31 8.47 21.51
C ASN A 286 13.17 7.08 20.88
N GLY A 287 13.59 6.90 19.62
CA GLY A 287 13.31 5.69 18.84
C GLY A 287 11.87 5.67 18.29
N PRO A 288 11.54 4.67 17.45
CA PRO A 288 10.20 4.50 16.92
C PRO A 288 9.23 4.10 18.04
N ARG A 289 8.09 4.80 18.17
CA ARG A 289 7.09 4.48 19.19
C ARG A 289 6.37 3.16 18.94
N LEU A 290 6.11 2.83 17.68
CA LEU A 290 5.47 1.58 17.30
C LEU A 290 6.52 0.46 17.20
N PRO A 291 6.29 -0.72 17.81
CA PRO A 291 7.19 -1.85 17.73
C PRO A 291 7.52 -2.18 16.27
N THR A 292 8.82 -2.41 16.04
CA THR A 292 9.40 -2.73 14.73
C THR A 292 9.72 -4.22 14.66
N SER A 293 8.73 -5.06 14.94
CA SER A 293 8.92 -6.50 14.77
C SER A 293 9.12 -6.81 13.28
N GLY A 294 10.23 -7.48 12.96
CA GLY A 294 10.63 -7.82 11.60
C GLY A 294 11.67 -6.89 10.97
N VAL A 295 12.63 -7.48 10.26
CA VAL A 295 13.79 -6.80 9.64
C VAL A 295 13.36 -5.71 8.65
N LEU A 296 12.36 -5.99 7.81
CA LEU A 296 11.83 -5.04 6.83
C LEU A 296 11.12 -3.84 7.47
N ALA A 297 10.42 -4.04 8.59
CA ALA A 297 9.75 -2.96 9.31
C ALA A 297 10.77 -2.01 9.94
N ARG A 298 11.88 -2.54 10.48
CA ARG A 298 13.00 -1.73 10.99
C ARG A 298 13.62 -0.87 9.90
N ILE A 299 13.87 -1.43 8.71
CA ILE A 299 14.49 -0.70 7.60
C ILE A 299 13.58 0.45 7.12
N ARG A 300 12.29 0.20 6.89
CA ARG A 300 11.36 1.27 6.45
C ARG A 300 11.15 2.34 7.50
N LYS A 301 11.09 1.98 8.78
CA LYS A 301 10.85 2.93 9.87
C LYS A 301 12.12 3.62 10.41
N ALA A 302 13.30 3.28 9.89
CA ALA A 302 14.54 4.02 10.14
C ALA A 302 14.65 5.32 9.31
N VAL A 303 13.81 5.48 8.27
CA VAL A 303 13.80 6.66 7.39
C VAL A 303 13.11 7.87 8.02
N PRO A 304 11.91 7.76 8.65
CA PRO A 304 11.25 8.93 9.23
C PRO A 304 11.97 9.43 10.49
N TYR A 305 12.13 10.75 10.59
CA TYR A 305 12.76 11.40 11.74
C TYR A 305 11.75 11.81 12.82
N GLY A 306 10.45 11.86 12.47
CA GLY A 306 9.37 12.23 13.36
C GLY A 306 8.06 11.50 13.06
N MET A 307 7.22 11.38 14.09
CA MET A 307 5.84 10.92 14.00
C MET A 307 4.96 12.04 14.56
N GLY A 308 3.95 12.46 13.81
CA GLY A 308 2.96 13.44 14.23
C GLY A 308 1.62 12.76 14.46
N VAL A 309 0.92 13.18 15.52
CA VAL A 309 -0.47 12.80 15.79
C VAL A 309 -1.29 14.08 15.72
N ARG A 310 -2.40 14.01 14.99
CA ARG A 310 -3.34 15.11 14.80
C ARG A 310 -4.71 14.63 15.22
N ALA A 311 -5.22 15.18 16.32
CA ALA A 311 -6.58 14.95 16.78
C ALA A 311 -7.44 16.14 16.35
N THR A 312 -8.53 15.87 15.63
CA THR A 312 -9.49 16.90 15.24
C THR A 312 -10.83 16.67 15.94
N PHE A 313 -11.33 17.74 16.53
CA PHE A 313 -12.56 17.81 17.30
C PHE A 313 -13.61 18.65 16.57
N SER A 314 -14.87 18.50 16.96
CA SER A 314 -15.98 19.38 16.59
C SER A 314 -15.72 20.84 16.97
N GLU A 315 -16.52 21.75 16.40
CA GLU A 315 -16.43 23.20 16.66
C GLU A 315 -16.62 23.54 18.16
N ASP A 316 -17.45 22.78 18.87
CA ASP A 316 -17.68 22.92 20.31
C ASP A 316 -16.58 22.27 21.17
N GLY A 317 -15.62 21.58 20.52
CA GLY A 317 -14.51 20.90 21.17
C GLY A 317 -14.89 19.67 22.00
N ARG A 318 -16.13 19.16 21.89
CA ARG A 318 -16.61 18.04 22.72
C ARG A 318 -16.42 16.68 22.08
N GLU A 319 -16.60 16.56 20.77
CA GLU A 319 -16.55 15.29 20.05
C GLU A 319 -15.24 15.17 19.26
N LEU A 320 -14.50 14.08 19.48
CA LEU A 320 -13.37 13.73 18.61
C LEU A 320 -13.90 13.18 17.28
N LEU A 321 -13.64 13.90 16.17
CA LEU A 321 -14.13 13.55 14.85
C LEU A 321 -13.25 12.52 14.15
N TYR A 322 -11.93 12.70 14.20
CA TYR A 322 -10.97 11.78 13.61
C TYR A 322 -9.55 11.99 14.16
N LEU A 323 -8.71 10.98 14.01
CA LEU A 323 -7.31 11.02 14.40
C LEU A 323 -6.41 10.58 13.25
N ASN A 324 -5.39 11.40 12.97
CA ASN A 324 -4.37 11.11 11.97
C ASN A 324 -3.00 10.92 12.60
N ILE A 325 -2.23 10.03 11.98
CA ILE A 325 -0.86 9.73 12.34
C ILE A 325 -0.05 9.83 11.05
N ASP A 326 0.87 10.79 11.04
CA ASP A 326 1.72 11.11 9.91
C ASP A 326 3.18 10.88 10.29
N TYR A 327 4.02 10.57 9.30
CA TYR A 327 5.46 10.40 9.49
C TYR A 327 6.21 11.41 8.63
N SER A 328 7.17 12.10 9.24
CA SER A 328 8.01 13.05 8.52
C SER A 328 9.27 12.36 8.04
N THR A 329 9.49 12.36 6.73
CA THR A 329 10.72 11.91 6.06
C THR A 329 11.45 13.13 5.48
N LEU A 330 12.78 13.07 5.41
CA LEU A 330 13.61 14.12 4.79
C LEU A 330 13.53 14.05 3.27
#